data_AF-A0A438XMZ8-F1
#
_entry.id   AF-A0A438XMZ8-F1
#
_cell.length_a   1.000
_cell.length_b   1.000
_cell.length_c   1.000
_cell.angle_alpha   90.00
_cell.angle_beta   90.00
_cell.angle_gamma   90.00
#
_symmetry.space_group_name_H-M   'P 1'
#
loop_
_entity.id
_entity.type
_entity.pdbx_description
1 polymer ?
#
loop_
_entity_poly.entity_id
_entity_poly.type
_entity_poly.pdbx_seq_one_letter_code
_entity_poly.pdbx_strand_id
1 'polypeptide(L)'
;MFSDTISKEARTSEVFESLLNYSNAETNKPWYHYHNMIDIFKRSHYETFWLEKQIVDEWGITQNLVSNRSKNRYYILGNYGAYDEELVKFYSKNVQPQLKSKNFIVFHLLGSHSWYAD
;
A
#
# COMPACT_ATOMS: atom_id res chain seq x y z
N MET A 1 17.09 12.66 -4.36
CA MET A 1 16.09 13.13 -3.37
C MET A 1 15.17 14.09 -4.09
N PHE A 2 13.85 13.90 -4.02
CA PHE A 2 12.88 14.92 -4.44
C PHE A 2 12.68 15.87 -3.26
N SER A 3 12.84 17.18 -3.46
CA SER A 3 12.84 18.18 -2.37
C SER A 3 11.53 18.95 -2.22
N ASP A 4 10.61 18.81 -3.17
CA ASP A 4 9.38 19.59 -3.25
C ASP A 4 8.24 18.70 -3.77
N THR A 5 7.88 17.70 -2.96
CA THR A 5 6.80 16.75 -3.25
C THR A 5 5.71 16.93 -2.21
N ILE A 6 4.48 17.17 -2.68
CA ILE A 6 3.30 17.40 -1.83
C ILE A 6 2.26 16.33 -2.17
N SER A 7 1.65 15.73 -1.14
CA SER A 7 0.53 14.81 -1.35
C SER A 7 -0.74 15.58 -1.73
N LYS A 8 -1.61 14.97 -2.54
CA LYS A 8 -2.90 15.58 -2.89
C LYS A 8 -3.78 15.79 -1.66
N GLU A 9 -3.81 14.79 -0.78
CA GLU A 9 -4.66 14.75 0.42
C GLU A 9 -3.81 14.49 1.66
N ALA A 10 -4.32 14.89 2.83
CA ALA A 10 -3.65 14.74 4.11
C ALA A 10 -4.07 13.49 4.91
N ARG A 11 -5.10 12.76 4.44
CA ARG A 11 -5.60 11.54 5.09
C ARG A 11 -5.31 10.31 4.24
N THR A 12 -4.98 9.20 4.89
CA THR A 12 -4.62 7.95 4.21
C THR A 12 -5.69 7.51 3.20
N SER A 13 -6.95 7.44 3.61
CA SER A 13 -8.01 6.91 2.75
C SER A 13 -8.28 7.80 1.53
N GLU A 14 -8.23 9.12 1.72
CA GLU A 14 -8.43 10.11 0.66
C GLU A 14 -7.25 10.11 -0.33
N VAL A 15 -6.01 10.03 0.15
CA VAL A 15 -4.85 10.03 -0.76
C VAL A 15 -4.81 8.78 -1.65
N PHE A 16 -5.27 7.64 -1.15
CA PHE A 16 -5.35 6.39 -1.94
C PHE A 16 -6.36 6.45 -3.09
N GLU A 17 -7.25 7.44 -3.12
CA GLU A 17 -8.11 7.71 -4.27
C GLU A 17 -7.34 8.24 -5.49
N SER A 18 -6.09 8.66 -5.31
CA SER A 18 -5.27 9.17 -6.41
C SER A 18 -3.86 8.58 -6.49
N LEU A 19 -3.28 8.19 -5.36
CA LEU A 19 -1.87 7.81 -5.25
C LEU A 19 -1.41 6.72 -6.23
N LEU A 20 -2.25 5.71 -6.49
CA LEU A 20 -1.88 4.52 -7.27
C LEU A 20 -2.76 4.34 -8.51
N ASN A 21 -3.29 5.41 -9.08
CA ASN A 21 -4.08 5.36 -10.31
C ASN A 21 -3.78 6.58 -11.22
N TYR A 22 -4.51 6.69 -12.34
CA TYR A 22 -4.29 7.76 -13.33
C TYR A 22 -4.95 9.11 -13.00
N SER A 23 -5.61 9.24 -11.85
CA SER A 23 -6.19 10.50 -11.42
C SER A 23 -5.11 11.48 -10.94
N ASN A 24 -5.48 12.75 -10.78
CA ASN A 24 -4.56 13.79 -10.30
C ASN A 24 -5.32 14.82 -9.43
N ALA A 25 -4.67 15.93 -9.11
CA ALA A 25 -5.27 16.99 -8.27
C ALA A 25 -6.55 17.61 -8.89
N GLU A 26 -6.66 17.64 -10.21
CA GLU A 26 -7.71 18.34 -10.96
C GLU A 26 -8.82 17.40 -11.47
N THR A 27 -8.65 16.08 -11.31
CA THR A 27 -9.63 15.12 -11.82
C THR A 27 -10.91 15.04 -10.98
N ASN A 28 -12.07 15.01 -11.65
CA ASN A 28 -13.39 15.02 -11.01
C ASN A 28 -14.19 13.69 -11.13
N LYS A 29 -13.65 12.68 -11.81
CA LYS A 29 -14.30 11.36 -11.95
C LYS A 29 -14.06 10.53 -10.68
N PRO A 30 -15.01 9.67 -10.25
CA PRO A 30 -14.78 8.74 -9.14
C PRO A 30 -13.54 7.87 -9.35
N TRP A 31 -12.73 7.71 -8.29
CA TRP A 31 -11.40 7.09 -8.36
C TRP A 31 -11.42 5.65 -8.88
N TYR A 32 -12.46 4.88 -8.54
CA TYR A 32 -12.60 3.47 -8.91
C TYR A 32 -12.86 3.25 -10.41
N HIS A 33 -13.05 4.33 -11.18
CA HIS A 33 -13.11 4.27 -12.64
C HIS A 33 -11.77 4.55 -13.33
N TYR A 34 -10.70 4.78 -12.60
CA TYR A 34 -9.35 4.85 -13.14
C TYR A 34 -8.66 3.49 -13.05
N HIS A 35 -7.78 3.20 -14.01
CA HIS A 35 -6.92 2.04 -13.92
C HIS A 35 -5.95 2.21 -12.75
N ASN A 36 -5.79 1.15 -11.96
CA ASN A 36 -4.89 1.13 -10.82
C ASN A 36 -3.54 0.51 -11.21
N MET A 37 -2.46 1.04 -10.64
CA MET A 37 -1.10 0.58 -10.92
C MET A 37 -0.88 -0.90 -10.59
N ILE A 38 -1.51 -1.43 -9.54
CA ILE A 38 -1.41 -2.85 -9.18
C ILE A 38 -1.96 -3.75 -10.30
N ASP A 39 -3.07 -3.35 -10.93
CA ASP A 39 -3.65 -4.10 -12.05
C ASP A 39 -2.75 -4.08 -13.27
N ILE A 40 -2.09 -2.95 -13.53
CA ILE A 40 -1.15 -2.81 -14.65
C ILE A 40 0.00 -3.80 -14.47
N PHE A 41 0.57 -3.88 -13.26
CA PHE A 41 1.62 -4.85 -12.94
C PHE A 41 1.12 -6.29 -13.09
N LYS A 42 -0.07 -6.62 -12.60
CA LYS A 42 -0.67 -7.95 -12.79
C LYS A 42 -0.86 -8.30 -14.27
N ARG A 43 -1.42 -7.39 -15.06
CA ARG A 43 -1.61 -7.56 -16.52
C ARG A 43 -0.28 -7.68 -17.26
N SER A 44 0.78 -7.09 -16.73
CA SER A 44 2.16 -7.20 -17.24
C SER A 44 2.91 -8.41 -16.70
N HIS A 45 2.20 -9.36 -16.08
CA HIS A 45 2.72 -10.62 -15.55
C HIS A 45 3.73 -10.47 -14.39
N TYR A 46 3.57 -9.42 -13.56
CA TYR A 46 4.29 -9.31 -12.29
C TYR A 46 3.54 -10.10 -11.20
N GLU A 47 4.30 -10.76 -10.33
CA GLU A 47 3.77 -11.21 -9.05
C GLU A 47 3.58 -9.98 -8.15
N THR A 48 2.38 -9.78 -7.59
CA THR A 48 2.06 -8.61 -6.77
C THR A 48 1.87 -8.98 -5.30
N PHE A 49 2.54 -8.25 -4.44
CA PHE A 49 2.54 -8.44 -2.99
C PHE A 49 2.18 -7.12 -2.28
N TRP A 50 1.33 -7.21 -1.27
CA TRP A 50 1.03 -6.10 -0.36
C TRP A 50 1.21 -6.55 1.09
N LEU A 51 2.15 -5.92 1.80
CA LEU A 51 2.43 -6.18 3.21
C LEU A 51 1.90 -4.98 4.00
N GLU A 52 0.87 -5.23 4.80
CA GLU A 52 0.11 -4.22 5.52
C GLU A 52 0.49 -4.17 7.00
N LYS A 53 0.94 -3.01 7.47
CA LYS A 53 1.18 -2.76 8.90
C LYS A 53 0.08 -1.93 9.56
N GLN A 54 -0.66 -1.15 8.78
CA GLN A 54 -1.73 -0.32 9.31
C GLN A 54 -2.98 -1.17 9.59
N ILE A 55 -3.65 -0.90 10.71
CA ILE A 55 -4.92 -1.55 11.06
C ILE A 55 -5.97 -1.18 10.00
N VAL A 56 -6.76 -2.15 9.58
CA VAL A 56 -7.95 -1.91 8.78
C VAL A 56 -9.13 -1.74 9.73
N ASP A 57 -9.69 -0.56 9.73
CA ASP A 57 -10.94 -0.22 10.41
C ASP A 57 -11.97 0.32 9.39
N GLU A 58 -13.08 0.86 9.90
CA GLU A 58 -14.12 1.48 9.08
C GLU A 58 -13.63 2.69 8.26
N TRP A 59 -12.57 3.36 8.72
CA TRP A 59 -11.97 4.50 8.06
C TRP A 59 -11.00 4.07 6.95
N GLY A 60 -10.47 2.84 7.01
CA GLY A 60 -9.47 2.33 6.09
C GLY A 60 -9.98 1.63 4.82
N ILE A 61 -11.20 1.91 4.39
CA ILE A 61 -11.84 1.14 3.31
C ILE A 61 -11.16 1.34 1.95
N THR A 62 -10.71 2.56 1.60
CA THR A 62 -10.16 2.85 0.27
C THR A 62 -8.82 2.15 0.05
N GLN A 63 -7.87 2.31 0.97
CA GLN A 63 -6.59 1.59 0.90
C GLN A 63 -6.78 0.08 1.00
N ASN A 64 -7.82 -0.39 1.71
CA ASN A 64 -8.16 -1.82 1.73
C ASN A 64 -8.58 -2.30 0.34
N LEU A 65 -9.46 -1.59 -0.34
CA LEU A 65 -9.89 -1.91 -1.70
C LEU A 65 -8.73 -1.85 -2.71
N VAL A 66 -7.83 -0.88 -2.57
CA VAL A 66 -6.64 -0.75 -3.42
C VAL A 66 -5.69 -1.93 -3.20
N SER A 67 -5.34 -2.22 -1.95
CA SER A 67 -4.42 -3.31 -1.62
C SER A 67 -4.98 -4.71 -1.92
N ASN A 68 -6.30 -4.90 -1.87
CA ASN A 68 -6.97 -6.14 -2.26
C ASN A 68 -6.81 -6.47 -3.77
N ARG A 69 -6.31 -5.53 -4.57
CA ARG A 69 -6.00 -5.79 -5.98
C ARG A 69 -4.73 -6.63 -6.13
N SER A 70 -3.83 -6.62 -5.15
CA SER A 70 -2.62 -7.44 -5.15
C SER A 70 -2.98 -8.93 -5.12
N LYS A 71 -2.16 -9.75 -5.78
CA LYS A 71 -2.37 -11.21 -5.81
C LYS A 71 -2.14 -11.83 -4.44
N ASN A 72 -1.11 -11.36 -3.74
CA ASN A 72 -0.77 -11.80 -2.39
C ASN A 72 -0.88 -10.61 -1.44
N ARG A 73 -1.67 -10.74 -0.38
CA ARG A 73 -1.86 -9.69 0.62
C ARG A 73 -1.70 -10.27 2.02
N TYR A 74 -0.92 -9.60 2.84
CA TYR A 74 -0.58 -10.03 4.19
C TYR A 74 -0.81 -8.89 5.18
N TYR A 75 -1.39 -9.22 6.33
CA TYR A 75 -1.54 -8.30 7.45
C TYR A 75 -0.56 -8.67 8.56
N ILE A 76 0.38 -7.78 8.84
CA ILE A 76 1.48 -7.96 9.80
C ILE A 76 1.19 -7.04 11.01
N LEU A 77 0.09 -7.30 11.72
CA LEU A 77 -0.43 -6.42 12.77
C LEU A 77 0.21 -6.69 14.14
N GLY A 78 -0.38 -6.19 15.24
CA GLY A 78 0.24 -6.13 16.57
C GLY A 78 0.77 -7.46 17.13
N ASN A 79 0.23 -8.60 16.68
CA ASN A 79 0.71 -9.94 17.00
C ASN A 79 2.09 -10.29 16.40
N TYR A 80 2.57 -9.52 15.41
CA TYR A 80 3.94 -9.62 14.89
C TYR A 80 4.94 -8.71 15.63
N GLY A 81 4.46 -7.72 16.39
CA GLY A 81 5.29 -6.69 17.02
C GLY A 81 4.81 -5.29 16.66
N ALA A 82 5.31 -4.26 17.34
CA ALA A 82 4.81 -2.88 17.18
C ALA A 82 5.42 -2.14 15.98
N TYR A 83 6.63 -2.51 15.56
CA TYR A 83 7.44 -1.73 14.62
C TYR A 83 7.26 -2.14 13.16
N ASP A 84 7.50 -1.20 12.24
CA ASP A 84 7.47 -1.43 10.79
C ASP A 84 8.50 -2.45 10.31
N GLU A 85 9.59 -2.66 11.07
CA GLU A 85 10.63 -3.67 10.75
C GLU A 85 10.06 -5.10 10.64
N GLU A 86 8.91 -5.37 11.26
CA GLU A 86 8.22 -6.65 11.14
C GLU A 86 7.80 -6.96 9.70
N LEU A 87 7.56 -5.94 8.87
CA LEU A 87 7.30 -6.14 7.44
C LEU A 87 8.52 -6.72 6.73
N VAL A 88 9.72 -6.27 7.08
CA VAL A 88 10.98 -6.77 6.49
C VAL A 88 11.27 -8.19 6.97
N LYS A 89 11.09 -8.47 8.26
CA LYS A 89 11.23 -9.83 8.81
C LYS A 89 10.24 -10.79 8.14
N PHE A 90 8.98 -10.38 7.99
CA PHE A 90 7.96 -11.15 7.30
C PHE A 90 8.31 -11.36 5.82
N TYR A 91 8.74 -10.30 5.14
CA TYR A 91 9.15 -10.35 3.74
C TYR A 91 10.26 -11.39 3.51
N SER A 92 11.37 -11.31 4.25
CA SER A 92 12.53 -12.18 4.06
C SER A 92 12.17 -13.66 4.29
N LYS A 93 11.32 -13.95 5.27
CA LYS A 93 10.90 -15.31 5.59
C LYS A 93 9.84 -15.87 4.62
N ASN A 94 8.86 -15.05 4.24
CA ASN A 94 7.65 -15.55 3.60
C ASN A 94 7.51 -15.10 2.14
N VAL A 95 7.91 -13.88 1.79
CA VAL A 95 7.69 -13.32 0.45
C VAL A 95 8.91 -13.54 -0.46
N GLN A 96 10.12 -13.33 0.06
CA GLN A 96 11.36 -13.46 -0.71
C GLN A 96 11.55 -14.85 -1.38
N PRO A 97 11.19 -15.98 -0.73
CA PRO A 97 11.28 -17.29 -1.38
C PRO A 97 10.25 -17.51 -2.51
N GLN A 98 9.20 -16.68 -2.58
CA GLN A 98 8.12 -16.80 -3.56
C GLN A 98 8.34 -15.93 -4.81
N LEU A 99 9.37 -15.09 -4.81
CA LEU A 99 9.63 -14.14 -5.89
C LEU A 99 9.80 -14.83 -7.24
N LYS A 100 9.33 -14.16 -8.28
CA LYS A 100 9.44 -14.55 -9.68
C LYS A 100 10.41 -13.62 -10.42
N SER A 101 10.47 -13.74 -11.75
CA SER A 101 11.30 -12.87 -12.58
C SER A 101 10.85 -11.39 -12.56
N LYS A 102 9.56 -11.13 -12.28
CA LYS A 102 8.98 -9.80 -12.16
C LYS A 102 8.09 -9.73 -10.92
N ASN A 103 8.36 -8.79 -10.02
CA ASN A 103 7.61 -8.63 -8.78
C ASN A 103 7.32 -7.15 -8.53
N PHE A 104 6.13 -6.84 -8.03
CA PHE A 104 5.77 -5.54 -7.52
C PHE A 104 5.33 -5.71 -6.07
N ILE A 105 6.03 -5.07 -5.15
CA ILE A 105 5.94 -5.35 -3.71
C ILE A 105 5.72 -4.02 -3.00
N VAL A 106 4.61 -3.93 -2.26
CA VAL A 106 4.28 -2.75 -1.46
C VAL A 106 4.44 -3.10 0.01
N PHE A 107 5.20 -2.25 0.71
CA PHE A 107 5.31 -2.22 2.16
C PHE A 107 4.50 -1.00 2.62
N HIS A 108 3.30 -1.23 3.14
CA HIS A 108 2.47 -0.17 3.67
C HIS A 108 2.72 -0.04 5.17
N LEU A 109 3.52 0.97 5.51
CA LEU A 109 4.04 1.21 6.85
C LEU A 109 2.97 1.86 7.74
N LEU A 110 3.07 1.68 9.05
CA LEU A 110 2.41 2.58 10.00
C LEU A 110 3.11 3.95 9.99
N GLY A 111 4.44 3.94 9.90
CA GLY A 111 5.27 5.13 9.81
C GLY A 111 5.07 6.06 10.99
N SER A 112 4.80 7.31 10.66
CA SER A 112 4.69 8.45 11.56
C SER A 112 3.22 8.74 11.94
N HIS A 113 2.43 7.69 12.17
CA HIS A 113 1.04 7.84 12.61
C HIS A 113 0.98 8.49 14.00
N SER A 114 -0.14 9.15 14.34
CA SER A 114 -0.32 9.84 15.63
C SER A 114 -0.07 8.93 16.84
N TRP A 115 0.35 9.53 17.96
CA TRP A 115 0.80 8.90 19.22
C TRP A 115 2.24 8.37 19.19
N TYR A 116 3.19 9.28 19.11
CA TYR A 116 4.58 8.98 19.43
C TYR A 116 4.74 8.80 20.94
N ALA A 117 5.62 7.90 21.34
CA ALA A 117 6.17 7.97 22.68
C ALA A 117 7.01 9.26 22.79
N ASP A 118 6.84 9.98 23.88
CA ASP A 118 7.74 11.07 24.27
C ASP A 118 9.18 10.55 24.51
#